data_AF-A0A645IWJ1-F1
#
_entry.id   AF-A0A645IWJ1-F1
#
_cell.length_a   1.000
_cell.length_b   1.000
_cell.length_c   1.000
_cell.angle_alpha   90.00
_cell.angle_beta   90.00
_cell.angle_gamma   90.00
#
_symmetry.space_group_name_H-M   'P 1'
#
loop_
_entity.id
_entity.type
_entity.pdbx_description
1 polymer ?
#
loop_
_entity_poly.entity_id
_entity_poly.type
_entity_poly.pdbx_seq_one_letter_code
_entity_poly.pdbx_strand_id
1 'polypeptide(L)'
;MGTTGGNTDDLIESLRLTETCRIEPAVMITHVGGLDSAAETILNLPHIPGGKKLVYNHITMPMTALSDFAILGESDTRYQNLHEIVSANRGLWCAEAEEYLLSHWN
;
A
#
# COMPACT_ATOMS: atom_id res chain seq x y z
N MET A 1 -16.25 19.14 -17.77
CA MET A 1 -14.79 19.16 -17.52
C MET A 1 -14.59 18.80 -16.06
N GLY A 2 -14.39 17.52 -15.76
CA GLY A 2 -14.26 17.01 -14.40
C GLY A 2 -12.79 16.93 -14.01
N THR A 3 -12.33 17.90 -13.23
CA THR A 3 -11.03 17.88 -12.53
C THR A 3 -11.30 18.26 -11.08
N THR A 4 -11.95 17.37 -10.32
CA THR A 4 -12.35 17.60 -8.92
C THR A 4 -11.43 16.87 -7.94
N GLY A 5 -10.12 16.84 -8.21
CA GLY A 5 -9.16 16.07 -7.42
C GLY A 5 -8.16 16.94 -6.68
N GLY A 6 -7.32 17.65 -7.43
CA GLY A 6 -6.33 18.55 -6.88
C GLY A 6 -5.67 19.34 -8.00
N ASN A 7 -5.42 20.62 -7.76
CA ASN A 7 -4.65 21.50 -8.61
C ASN A 7 -3.19 21.57 -8.14
N THR A 8 -2.35 22.32 -8.84
CA THR A 8 -0.93 22.48 -8.48
C THR A 8 -0.75 23.02 -7.06
N ASP A 9 -1.62 23.92 -6.60
CA ASP A 9 -1.53 24.51 -5.28
C ASP A 9 -1.83 23.48 -4.18
N ASP A 10 -2.82 22.61 -4.40
CA ASP A 10 -3.14 21.50 -3.48
C ASP A 10 -1.95 20.54 -3.33
N LEU A 11 -1.21 20.29 -4.42
CA LEU A 11 -0.01 19.44 -4.38
C LEU A 11 1.14 20.12 -3.61
N ILE A 12 1.37 21.41 -3.84
CA ILE A 12 2.40 22.19 -3.13
C ILE A 12 2.10 22.22 -1.62
N GLU A 13 0.83 22.43 -1.25
CA GLU A 13 0.41 22.41 0.15
C GLU A 13 0.61 21.03 0.79
N SER A 14 0.22 19.96 0.11
CA SER A 14 0.41 18.58 0.58
C SER A 14 1.90 18.26 0.82
N LEU A 15 2.77 18.68 -0.10
CA LEU A 15 4.22 18.53 0.07
C LEU A 15 4.74 19.29 1.29
N ARG A 16 4.36 20.57 1.46
CA ARG A 16 4.77 21.38 2.60
C ARG A 16 4.28 20.81 3.94
N LEU A 17 3.06 20.27 3.99
CA LEU A 17 2.52 19.61 5.17
C LEU A 17 3.26 18.30 5.46
N THR A 18 3.67 17.57 4.42
CA THR A 18 4.49 16.36 4.56
C THR A 18 5.89 16.70 5.08
N GLU A 19 6.55 17.72 4.51
CA GLU A 19 7.88 18.22 4.94
C GLU A 19 7.90 18.67 6.40
N THR A 20 6.79 19.25 6.88
CA THR A 20 6.65 19.70 8.27
C THR A 20 6.13 18.60 9.22
N CYS A 21 6.10 17.33 8.76
CA CYS A 21 5.58 16.16 9.46
C CYS A 21 4.15 16.36 10.02
N ARG A 22 3.34 17.18 9.35
CA ARG A 22 1.95 17.48 9.74
C ARG A 22 0.96 16.46 9.17
N ILE A 23 1.32 15.81 8.07
CA ILE A 23 0.58 14.70 7.48
C ILE A 23 1.56 13.56 7.16
N GLU A 24 1.11 12.32 7.36
CA GLU A 24 1.89 11.11 7.07
C GLU A 24 1.16 10.31 5.98
N PRO A 25 1.60 10.37 4.71
CA PRO A 25 0.94 9.69 3.60
C PRO A 25 0.86 8.16 3.78
N ALA A 26 1.77 7.56 4.57
CA ALA A 26 1.78 6.14 4.84
C ALA A 26 0.48 5.63 5.49
N VAL A 27 -0.23 6.50 6.24
CA VAL A 27 -1.53 6.19 6.88
C VAL A 27 -2.60 5.81 5.85
N MET A 28 -2.45 6.23 4.59
CA MET A 28 -3.45 5.97 3.56
C MET A 28 -3.28 4.60 2.88
N ILE A 29 -2.13 3.93 2.98
CA ILE A 29 -1.89 2.63 2.32
C ILE A 29 -2.61 1.54 3.10
N THR A 30 -3.58 0.89 2.46
CA THR A 30 -4.33 -0.22 3.07
C THR A 30 -4.10 -1.55 2.36
N HIS A 31 -3.66 -1.52 1.10
CA HIS A 31 -3.35 -2.71 0.32
C HIS A 31 -2.05 -2.54 -0.46
N VAL A 32 -1.38 -3.66 -0.68
CA VAL A 32 -0.19 -3.78 -1.53
C VAL A 32 -0.38 -4.96 -2.47
N GLY A 33 0.03 -4.81 -3.72
CA GLY A 33 -0.02 -5.88 -4.71
C GLY A 33 0.90 -5.64 -5.90
N GLY A 34 0.92 -6.62 -6.80
CA GLY A 34 1.63 -6.57 -8.06
C GLY A 34 0.80 -5.95 -9.19
N LEU A 35 1.46 -5.56 -10.28
CA LEU A 35 0.77 -5.01 -11.46
C LEU A 35 -0.18 -6.02 -12.12
N ASP A 36 0.12 -7.31 -11.98
CA ASP A 36 -0.73 -8.43 -12.39
C ASP A 36 -2.11 -8.41 -11.71
N SER A 37 -2.19 -7.92 -10.46
CA SER A 37 -3.45 -7.81 -9.71
C SER A 37 -4.25 -6.53 -10.01
N ALA A 38 -3.66 -5.55 -10.70
CA ALA A 38 -4.24 -4.21 -10.82
C ALA A 38 -5.54 -4.20 -11.64
N ALA A 39 -5.57 -4.91 -12.77
CA ALA A 39 -6.73 -4.91 -13.66
C ALA A 39 -7.98 -5.50 -12.99
N GLU A 40 -7.84 -6.66 -12.34
CA GLU A 40 -8.92 -7.30 -11.59
C GLU A 40 -9.36 -6.44 -10.40
N THR A 41 -8.41 -5.85 -9.68
CA THR A 41 -8.70 -4.94 -8.56
C THR A 41 -9.54 -3.75 -8.98
N ILE A 42 -9.26 -3.16 -10.14
CA ILE A 42 -10.01 -2.02 -10.67
C ILE A 42 -11.43 -2.45 -11.06
N LEU A 43 -11.58 -3.59 -11.74
CA LEU A 43 -12.89 -4.13 -12.12
C LEU A 43 -13.78 -4.42 -10.89
N ASN A 44 -13.17 -4.85 -9.79
CA ASN A 44 -13.85 -5.23 -8.57
C ASN A 44 -13.79 -4.17 -7.46
N LEU A 45 -13.36 -2.94 -7.77
CA LEU A 45 -13.09 -1.89 -6.78
C LEU A 45 -14.21 -1.66 -5.75
N PRO A 46 -15.53 -1.66 -6.12
CA PRO A 46 -16.61 -1.50 -5.15
C PRO A 46 -16.67 -2.58 -4.07
N HIS A 47 -16.07 -3.75 -4.31
CA HIS A 47 -16.05 -4.90 -3.41
C HIS A 47 -14.73 -5.06 -2.67
N ILE A 48 -13.71 -4.24 -2.97
CA ILE A 48 -12.39 -4.26 -2.31
C ILE A 48 -12.27 -2.96 -1.49
N PRO A 49 -12.84 -2.92 -0.26
CA PRO A 49 -12.84 -1.73 0.57
C PRO A 49 -11.41 -1.36 0.98
N GLY A 50 -11.15 -0.07 1.18
CA GLY A 50 -9.83 0.41 1.60
C GLY A 50 -9.52 1.79 1.05
N GLY A 51 -8.45 2.40 1.55
CA GLY A 51 -7.93 3.66 1.06
C GLY A 51 -7.07 3.45 -0.19
N LYS A 52 -5.78 3.71 -0.05
CA LYS A 52 -4.80 3.65 -1.12
C LYS A 52 -4.29 2.22 -1.32
N LYS A 53 -4.31 1.78 -2.58
CA LYS A 53 -3.81 0.49 -3.04
C LYS A 53 -2.48 0.72 -3.77
N LEU A 54 -1.37 0.26 -3.18
CA LEU A 54 -0.03 0.42 -3.74
C LEU A 54 0.27 -0.75 -4.69
N VAL A 55 0.75 -0.43 -5.89
CA VAL A 55 1.05 -1.41 -6.93
C VAL A 55 2.53 -1.37 -7.28
N TYR A 56 3.19 -2.53 -7.24
CA TYR A 56 4.57 -2.70 -7.67
C TYR A 56 4.63 -3.32 -9.07
N ASN A 57 5.31 -2.64 -9.99
CA ASN A 57 5.27 -2.98 -11.42
C ASN A 57 5.89 -4.34 -11.77
N HIS A 58 6.85 -4.79 -10.98
CA HIS A 58 7.68 -5.97 -11.26
C HIS A 58 7.48 -7.09 -10.23
N ILE A 59 6.39 -7.01 -9.47
CA ILE A 59 6.05 -7.96 -8.42
C ILE A 59 4.80 -8.70 -8.87
N THR A 60 4.79 -10.02 -8.71
CA THR A 60 3.61 -10.87 -8.91
C THR A 60 3.00 -11.20 -7.56
N MET A 61 1.97 -10.46 -7.17
CA MET A 61 1.36 -10.59 -5.84
C MET A 61 -0.12 -10.17 -5.93
N PRO A 62 -1.05 -10.96 -5.34
CA PRO A 62 -2.44 -10.54 -5.22
C PRO A 62 -2.58 -9.17 -4.55
N MET A 63 -3.67 -8.45 -4.84
CA MET A 63 -3.96 -7.20 -4.14
C MET A 63 -4.38 -7.52 -2.70
N THR A 64 -3.45 -7.41 -1.76
CA THR A 64 -3.61 -7.92 -0.39
C THR A 64 -3.73 -6.78 0.61
N ALA A 65 -4.70 -6.86 1.51
CA ALA A 65 -4.83 -5.92 2.61
C ALA A 65 -3.71 -6.15 3.64
N LEU A 66 -3.16 -5.07 4.21
CA LEU A 66 -2.14 -5.18 5.27
C LEU A 66 -2.65 -5.96 6.50
N SER A 67 -3.96 -5.91 6.76
CA SER A 67 -4.63 -6.65 7.83
C SER A 67 -4.61 -8.16 7.63
N ASP A 68 -4.48 -8.62 6.40
CA ASP A 68 -4.64 -10.04 6.05
C ASP A 68 -3.29 -10.77 6.07
N PHE A 69 -2.17 -10.04 6.23
CA PHE A 69 -0.82 -10.62 6.24
C PHE A 69 -0.64 -11.67 7.34
N ALA A 70 -1.24 -11.50 8.52
CA ALA A 70 -1.14 -12.48 9.59
C ALA A 70 -1.76 -13.84 9.19
N ILE A 71 -2.94 -13.80 8.58
CA ILE A 71 -3.67 -15.01 8.15
C ILE A 71 -2.95 -15.66 6.97
N LEU A 72 -2.50 -14.87 5.99
CA LEU A 72 -1.73 -15.39 4.85
C LEU A 72 -0.37 -15.95 5.29
N GLY A 73 0.19 -15.39 6.36
CA GLY A 73 1.43 -15.84 7.00
C GLY A 73 1.39 -17.28 7.51
N GLU A 74 0.20 -17.81 7.80
CA GLU A 74 0.02 -19.22 8.16
C GLU A 74 0.38 -20.17 6.99
N SER A 75 0.25 -19.68 5.76
CA SER A 75 0.48 -20.46 4.53
C SER A 75 1.77 -20.08 3.79
N ASP A 76 2.23 -18.83 3.92
CA ASP A 76 3.43 -18.33 3.27
C ASP A 76 4.16 -17.35 4.20
N THR A 77 5.33 -17.78 4.66
CA THR A 77 6.19 -17.08 5.62
C THR A 77 6.57 -15.67 5.19
N ARG A 78 6.53 -15.34 3.89
CA ARG A 78 6.82 -13.98 3.42
C ARG A 78 5.80 -12.98 3.92
N TYR A 79 4.52 -13.35 3.99
CA TYR A 79 3.47 -12.50 4.58
C TYR A 79 3.62 -12.37 6.09
N GLN A 80 4.08 -13.42 6.78
CA GLN A 80 4.34 -13.36 8.22
C GLN A 80 5.43 -12.31 8.54
N ASN A 81 6.53 -12.28 7.78
CA ASN A 81 7.56 -11.27 7.95
C ASN A 81 7.04 -9.85 7.66
N LEU A 82 6.25 -9.68 6.60
CA LEU A 82 5.59 -8.40 6.32
C LEU A 82 4.65 -7.98 7.47
N HIS A 83 3.90 -8.92 8.05
CA HIS A 83 3.03 -8.66 9.18
C HIS A 83 3.83 -8.16 10.40
N GLU A 84 4.97 -8.77 10.70
CA GLU A 84 5.83 -8.37 11.82
C GLU A 84 6.38 -6.96 11.63
N ILE A 85 6.91 -6.65 10.45
CA ILE A 85 7.44 -5.31 10.12
C ILE A 85 6.33 -4.27 10.22
N VAL A 86 5.18 -4.52 9.59
CA VAL A 86 4.04 -3.59 9.59
C VAL A 86 3.48 -3.39 11.00
N SER A 87 3.41 -4.45 11.81
CA SER A 87 2.93 -4.38 13.21
C SER A 87 3.87 -3.57 14.09
N ALA A 88 5.19 -3.72 13.92
CA ALA A 88 6.19 -2.88 14.60
C ALA A 88 6.08 -1.40 14.20
N ASN A 89 5.52 -1.13 13.02
CA ASN A 89 5.32 0.21 12.46
C ASN A 89 3.87 0.70 12.54
N ARG A 90 3.16 0.36 13.63
CA ARG A 90 1.78 0.82 13.94
C ARG A 90 0.74 0.41 12.90
N GLY A 91 0.96 -0.70 12.20
CA GLY A 91 0.08 -1.17 11.14
C GLY A 91 0.25 -0.44 9.80
N LEU A 92 1.32 0.35 9.65
CA LEU A 92 1.57 1.16 8.45
C LEU A 92 2.59 0.51 7.52
N TRP A 93 2.37 0.68 6.22
CA TRP A 93 3.39 0.36 5.22
C TRP A 93 4.59 1.30 5.38
N CYS A 94 5.80 0.76 5.35
CA CYS A 94 7.04 1.50 5.61
C CYS A 94 8.17 1.02 4.69
N ALA A 95 9.29 1.76 4.70
CA ALA A 95 10.45 1.47 3.85
C ALA A 95 11.04 0.06 4.06
N GLU A 96 11.07 -0.41 5.30
CA GLU A 96 11.54 -1.77 5.63
C GLU A 96 10.63 -2.85 5.01
N ALA A 97 9.31 -2.64 5.05
CA ALA A 97 8.35 -3.57 4.44
C ALA A 97 8.48 -3.60 2.91
N GLU A 98 8.73 -2.44 2.30
CA GLU A 98 9.00 -2.32 0.87
C GLU A 98 10.31 -3.03 0.48
N GLU A 99 11.41 -2.78 1.18
CA GLU A 99 12.69 -3.43 0.92
C GLU A 99 12.59 -4.97 1.07
N TYR A 100 11.86 -5.42 2.09
CA TYR A 100 11.56 -6.84 2.27
C TYR A 100 10.74 -7.40 1.10
N LEU A 101 9.67 -6.72 0.68
CA LEU A 101 8.84 -7.14 -0.45
C LEU A 101 9.69 -7.30 -1.73
N LEU A 102 10.48 -6.29 -2.06
CA LEU A 102 11.31 -6.26 -3.27
C LEU A 102 12.39 -7.35 -3.30
N SER A 103 12.80 -7.86 -2.14
CA SER A 103 13.79 -8.95 -2.03
C SER A 103 13.19 -10.35 -1.99
N HIS A 104 11.86 -10.49 -1.78
CA HIS A 104 11.20 -11.79 -1.55
C HIS A 104 10.08 -12.11 -2.55
N TRP A 105 9.78 -11.21 -3.48
CA TRP A 105 8.85 -11.42 -4.58
C TRP A 105 9.52 -11.14 -5.94
N ASN A 106 9.02 -11.82 -6.97
CA ASN A 106 9.44 -11.70 -8.37
C ASN A 106 8.23 -11.40 -9.27
#